data_AF-A0A4V1F634-F1
#
_entry.id   AF-A0A4V1F634-F1
#
_cell.length_a   1.000
_cell.length_b   1.000
_cell.length_c   1.000
_cell.angle_alpha   90.00
_cell.angle_beta   90.00
_cell.angle_gamma   90.00
#
_symmetry.space_group_name_H-M   'P 1'
#
loop_
_entity.id
_entity.type
_entity.pdbx_description
1 polymer ?
#
loop_
_entity_poly.entity_id
_entity_poly.type
_entity_poly.pdbx_seq_one_letter_code
_entity_poly.pdbx_strand_id
1 'polypeptide(L)'
;MGIFSAILGLPLAPVRGVLWIGEIVRDQVEQEMSSPAAMRRDLEAVEEALRSGQLSEEDAAREEDAIIRRVVGGGGTGSTGGEE
;
A
#
# COMPACT_ATOMS: atom_id res chain seq x y z
N MET A 1 -34.67 17.69 -16.08
CA MET A 1 -34.32 18.13 -14.70
C MET A 1 -32.81 18.35 -14.56
N GLY A 2 -32.20 19.31 -15.30
CA GLY A 2 -30.74 19.32 -15.51
C GLY A 2 -29.96 20.53 -14.98
N ILE A 3 -30.61 21.68 -14.76
CA ILE A 3 -29.93 22.95 -14.43
C ILE A 3 -30.29 23.46 -13.03
N PHE A 4 -31.56 23.40 -12.64
CA PHE A 4 -31.97 23.79 -11.28
C PHE A 4 -31.34 22.89 -10.20
N SER A 5 -31.27 21.57 -10.44
CA SER A 5 -30.57 20.65 -9.54
C SER A 5 -29.06 20.90 -9.50
N ALA A 6 -28.45 21.36 -10.60
CA ALA A 6 -27.03 21.68 -10.67
C ALA A 6 -26.70 22.97 -9.90
N ILE A 7 -27.58 23.98 -9.95
CA ILE A 7 -27.43 25.23 -9.19
C ILE A 7 -27.63 25.00 -7.69
N LEU A 8 -28.58 24.15 -7.31
CA LEU A 8 -28.79 23.76 -5.90
C LEU A 8 -27.68 22.82 -5.38
N GLY A 9 -27.07 22.04 -6.26
CA GLY A 9 -25.92 21.19 -5.95
C GLY A 9 -24.57 21.91 -6.00
N LEU A 10 -24.50 23.08 -6.65
CA LEU A 10 -23.30 23.92 -6.77
C LEU A 10 -22.67 24.27 -5.42
N PRO A 11 -23.42 24.66 -4.35
CA PRO A 11 -22.83 24.85 -3.03
C PRO A 11 -22.24 23.58 -2.41
N LEU A 12 -22.68 22.38 -2.84
CA LEU A 12 -22.13 21.09 -2.41
C LEU A 12 -20.98 20.58 -3.30
N ALA A 13 -20.66 21.28 -4.40
CA ALA A 13 -19.54 20.94 -5.28
C ALA A 13 -18.18 20.83 -4.55
N PRO A 14 -17.84 21.70 -3.56
CA PRO A 14 -16.59 21.57 -2.81
C PRO A 14 -16.48 20.25 -2.04
N VAL A 15 -17.57 19.79 -1.42
CA VAL A 15 -17.62 18.51 -0.68
C VAL A 15 -17.36 17.35 -1.62
N ARG A 16 -17.93 17.41 -2.84
CA ARG A 16 -17.70 16.42 -3.90
C ARG A 16 -16.23 16.40 -4.35
N GLY A 17 -15.57 17.55 -4.37
CA GLY A 17 -14.13 17.68 -4.65
C GLY A 17 -13.26 17.01 -3.58
N VAL A 18 -13.58 17.19 -2.30
CA VAL A 18 -12.86 16.53 -1.20
C VAL A 18 -13.00 15.01 -1.26
N LEU A 19 -14.19 14.50 -1.58
CA LEU A 19 -14.41 13.06 -1.75
C LEU A 19 -13.58 12.47 -2.91
N TRP A 20 -13.50 13.18 -4.04
CA TRP A 20 -12.68 12.78 -5.18
C TRP A 20 -11.17 12.75 -4.83
N ILE A 21 -10.69 13.74 -4.06
CA ILE A 21 -9.31 13.71 -3.55
C ILE A 21 -9.10 12.53 -2.61
N GLY A 22 -10.07 12.24 -1.74
CA GLY A 22 -10.01 11.08 -0.84
C GLY A 22 -9.91 9.75 -1.60
N GLU A 23 -10.62 9.62 -2.73
CA GLU A 23 -10.57 8.44 -3.60
C GLU A 23 -9.22 8.31 -4.30
N ILE A 24 -8.65 9.42 -4.80
CA ILE A 24 -7.29 9.43 -5.38
C ILE A 24 -6.23 9.07 -4.33
N VAL A 25 -6.33 9.65 -3.14
CA VAL A 25 -5.40 9.35 -2.04
C VAL A 25 -5.52 7.88 -1.64
N ARG A 26 -6.74 7.34 -1.59
CA ARG A 26 -6.96 5.91 -1.33
C ARG A 26 -6.32 5.04 -2.40
N ASP A 27 -6.53 5.34 -3.68
CA ASP A 27 -5.94 4.58 -4.80
C ASP A 27 -4.41 4.64 -4.81
N GLN A 28 -3.84 5.79 -4.46
CA GLN A 28 -2.39 5.98 -4.32
C GLN A 28 -1.85 5.22 -3.10
N VAL A 29 -2.56 5.23 -1.97
CA VAL A 29 -2.16 4.47 -0.77
C VAL A 29 -2.23 2.97 -1.04
N GLU A 30 -3.25 2.49 -1.74
CA GLU A 30 -3.35 1.08 -2.14
C GLU A 30 -2.20 0.69 -3.08
N GLN A 31 -1.85 1.57 -4.03
CA GLN A 31 -0.69 1.36 -4.90
C GLN A 31 0.64 1.39 -4.14
N GLU A 32 0.85 2.35 -3.24
CA GLU A 32 2.11 2.50 -2.48
C GLU A 32 2.29 1.35 -1.48
N MET A 33 1.22 0.92 -0.80
CA MET A 33 1.24 -0.23 0.13
C MET A 33 1.43 -1.57 -0.60
N SER A 34 0.98 -1.68 -1.84
CA SER A 34 1.14 -2.87 -2.67
C SER A 34 2.30 -2.76 -3.69
N SER A 35 3.13 -1.70 -3.59
CA SER A 35 4.15 -1.38 -4.59
C SER A 35 5.41 -2.24 -4.45
N PRO A 36 5.86 -2.89 -5.54
CA PRO A 36 7.17 -3.55 -5.61
C PRO A 36 8.36 -2.63 -5.28
N ALA A 37 8.19 -1.30 -5.38
CA ALA A 37 9.25 -0.34 -5.10
C ALA A 37 9.54 -0.19 -3.60
N ALA A 38 8.53 -0.32 -2.74
CA ALA A 38 8.71 -0.30 -1.29
C ALA A 38 9.51 -1.52 -0.82
N MET A 39 9.19 -2.70 -1.35
CA MET A 39 9.98 -3.93 -1.11
C MET A 39 11.44 -3.76 -1.52
N ARG A 40 11.71 -3.19 -2.70
CA ARG A 40 13.08 -2.98 -3.18
C ARG A 40 13.90 -2.09 -2.24
N ARG A 41 13.30 -0.99 -1.75
CA ARG A 41 13.95 -0.10 -0.78
C ARG A 41 14.27 -0.79 0.54
N ASP A 42 13.33 -1.59 1.05
CA ASP A 42 13.54 -2.32 2.31
C ASP A 42 14.66 -3.36 2.16
N LEU A 43 14.72 -4.08 1.03
CA LEU A 43 15.80 -5.03 0.75
C LEU A 43 17.16 -4.33 0.57
N GLU A 44 17.20 -3.18 -0.11
CA GLU A 44 18.42 -2.36 -0.23
C GLU A 44 18.94 -1.90 1.14
N ALA A 45 18.04 -1.58 2.08
CA ALA A 45 18.42 -1.20 3.44
C ALA A 45 19.04 -2.38 4.22
N VAL A 46 18.51 -3.59 4.06
CA VAL A 46 19.08 -4.81 4.66
C VAL A 46 20.45 -5.13 4.07
N GLU A 47 20.61 -5.01 2.75
CA GLU A 47 21.90 -5.21 2.07
C GLU A 47 22.95 -4.18 2.53
N GLU A 48 22.56 -2.92 2.73
CA GLU A 48 23.45 -1.90 3.26
C GLU A 48 23.84 -2.16 4.72
N ALA A 49 22.91 -2.65 5.54
CA ALA A 49 23.18 -3.05 6.92
C ALA A 49 24.16 -4.24 6.98
N LEU A 50 24.04 -5.20 6.05
CA LEU A 50 25.00 -6.28 5.84
C LEU A 50 26.39 -5.75 5.44
N ARG A 51 26.46 -4.91 4.40
CA ARG A 51 27.72 -4.36 3.89
C ARG A 51 28.47 -3.53 4.92
N SER A 52 27.73 -2.79 5.75
CA SER A 52 28.30 -2.00 6.83
C SER A 52 28.66 -2.83 8.07
N GLY A 53 28.37 -4.14 8.07
CA GLY A 53 28.64 -5.04 9.20
C GLY A 53 27.76 -4.77 10.42
N GLN A 54 26.68 -4.00 10.26
CA GLN A 54 25.68 -3.74 11.29
C GLN A 54 24.71 -4.92 11.46
N LEU A 55 24.66 -5.81 10.46
CA LEU A 55 23.81 -6.99 10.43
C LEU A 55 24.61 -8.23 10.03
N SER A 56 24.38 -9.34 10.72
CA SER A 56 24.95 -10.65 10.36
C SER A 56 24.22 -11.23 9.15
N GLU A 57 24.89 -12.07 8.36
CA GLU A 57 24.28 -12.81 7.22
C GLU A 57 23.02 -13.57 7.63
N GLU A 58 23.03 -14.19 8.81
CA GLU A 58 21.89 -14.96 9.33
C GLU A 58 20.73 -14.07 9.81
N ASP A 59 21.03 -12.86 10.27
CA ASP A 59 20.02 -11.88 10.67
C ASP A 59 19.38 -11.24 9.45
N ALA A 60 20.19 -10.90 8.44
CA ALA A 60 19.72 -10.34 7.19
C ALA A 60 18.81 -11.29 6.42
N ALA A 61 19.19 -12.57 6.31
CA ALA A 61 18.36 -13.57 5.65
C ALA A 61 16.98 -13.72 6.33
N ARG A 62 16.91 -13.57 7.66
CA ARG A 62 15.65 -13.56 8.41
C ARG A 62 14.82 -12.30 8.14
N GLU A 63 15.47 -11.16 8.03
CA GLU A 63 14.81 -9.87 7.78
C GLU A 63 14.27 -9.79 6.33
N GLU A 64 15.03 -10.27 5.35
CA GLU A 64 14.60 -10.41 3.95
C GLU A 64 13.39 -11.34 3.81
N ASP A 65 13.39 -12.51 4.47
CA ASP A 65 12.25 -13.43 4.46
C ASP A 65 10.99 -12.79 5.08
N ALA A 66 11.15 -12.00 6.15
CA ALA A 66 10.06 -11.28 6.78
C ALA A 66 9.47 -10.21 5.84
N ILE A 67 10.31 -9.47 5.10
CA ILE A 67 9.88 -8.48 4.10
C ILE A 67 9.08 -9.16 2.97
N ILE A 68 9.59 -10.28 2.44
CA ILE A 68 8.94 -11.06 1.38
C ILE A 68 7.58 -11.59 1.86
N ARG A 69 7.53 -12.17 3.06
CA ARG A 69 6.31 -12.72 3.66
C ARG A 69 5.23 -11.67 3.90
N ARG A 70 5.61 -10.44 4.25
CA ARG A 70 4.66 -9.32 4.42
C ARG A 70 3.99 -8.95 3.10
N VAL A 71 4.74 -8.93 2.00
CA VAL A 71 4.18 -8.57 0.68
C VAL A 71 3.37 -9.71 0.07
N VAL A 72 3.85 -10.95 0.19
CA VAL A 72 3.12 -12.13 -0.32
C VAL A 72 1.89 -12.43 0.54
N GLY A 73 1.99 -12.28 1.87
CA GLY A 73 0.89 -12.50 2.81
C GLY A 73 -0.14 -11.37 2.84
N GLY A 74 0.26 -10.13 2.51
CA GLY A 74 -0.65 -8.97 2.43
C GLY A 74 -1.61 -9.00 1.24
N GLY A 75 -1.29 -9.75 0.17
CA GLY A 75 -2.16 -9.92 -1.01
C GLY A 75 -3.14 -11.10 -0.93
N GLY A 76 -3.18 -11.82 0.20
CA GLY A 76 -3.83 -13.13 0.33
C GLY A 76 -4.93 -13.22 1.38
N THR A 77 -5.74 -12.18 1.61
CA THR A 77 -6.99 -12.37 2.36
C THR A 77 -8.09 -12.84 1.40
N GLY A 78 -8.29 -14.16 1.31
CA GLY A 78 -9.50 -14.71 0.70
C GLY A 78 -9.38 -16.06 0.01
N SER A 79 -8.79 -17.08 0.63
CA SER A 79 -9.24 -18.47 0.43
C SER A 79 -8.57 -19.39 1.46
N THR A 80 -9.09 -19.36 2.68
CA THR A 80 -8.97 -20.49 3.59
C THR A 80 -10.40 -20.81 4.00
N GLY A 81 -10.97 -21.78 3.30
CA GLY A 81 -12.36 -22.21 3.42
C GLY A 81 -12.55 -23.52 2.66
N GLY A 82 -11.67 -24.48 2.91
CA GLY A 82 -11.87 -25.89 2.58
C GLY A 82 -11.55 -26.67 3.85
N GLU A 83 -12.56 -27.36 4.37
CA GLU A 83 -12.69 -28.24 5.56
C GLU A 83 -14.08 -27.91 6.15
N GLU A 84 -15.18 -28.64 5.95
CA GLU A 84 -15.45 -30.03 5.55
C GLU A 84 -16.83 -30.15 4.85
#